data_AF-A0A179FK03-F1
#
_entry.id   AF-A0A179FK03-F1
#
_cell.length_a   1.000
_cell.length_b   1.000
_cell.length_c   1.000
_cell.angle_alpha   90.00
_cell.angle_beta   90.00
_cell.angle_gamma   90.00
#
_symmetry.space_group_name_H-M   'P 1'
#
loop_
_entity.id
_entity.type
_entity.pdbx_description
1 polymer ?
#
loop_
_entity_poly.entity_id
_entity_poly.type
_entity_poly.pdbx_seq_one_letter_code
_entity_poly.pdbx_strand_id
1 'polypeptide(L)'
;MDGEMSDSPAPSSPPSLPQVISTPCPTPLFSAFSRLAQARTVAKQLEEAASAVLPANPTIQDLPKIACKNRLFVQEDLLARKGAKGRKSWIRSHGTFLVELNHQDQPIGHVWCCHRCDLKGEAEFFSVQATSSAADHLRKTHRITPASQSNESSPSHDSGIDLHPAVTPKRRRLEQGVIPKAKVRAIQELSVGFVVDSDVPFTIFEHSFLRRLFNQFDHELVLQIPWSGSSIARELQRLFDTKRDVIKAELRDALTTIHVSFDLWTSPNRFAIMAVFAHFIDRGARQQSRLLALRRQFGTHSGENLAASLVGIAQDWEIGGRVGCVVSDNLAANDHCLQYMYKQLDSSMRPADIKARRMRCYGHILNLVARAFLFGKDAESFELESEINCMRGLAEQDLRHWRAKGPIGKLHNIVKFIRSSPQRSEHFKRIAQEEEYEEYRLCEESTAELEVILNNETRWNSTYMMIERALRKRTDIQAFIFALEGEQDAAKHIPAADVLSNEDWRVLGEVNAILKPIYLQTMRTQGWGKADGHGRLWEVLVGMEYLLEHFEDWKAFYGEEVDQTVRGVSLLALMMTRYT
;
A
#
# COMPACT_ATOMS: atom_id res chain seq x y z
N MET A 1 54.05 -64.35 -8.18
CA MET A 1 53.44 -63.27 -8.98
C MET A 1 53.42 -63.72 -10.44
N ASP A 2 52.80 -64.85 -10.79
CA ASP A 2 51.33 -65.07 -10.90
C ASP A 2 50.67 -63.95 -11.77
N GLY A 3 50.17 -64.22 -12.98
CA GLY A 3 50.19 -65.49 -13.72
C GLY A 3 49.72 -65.40 -15.19
N GLU A 4 50.25 -66.34 -15.97
CA GLU A 4 50.00 -66.75 -17.37
C GLU A 4 48.50 -66.84 -17.80
N MET A 5 48.11 -66.43 -19.03
CA MET A 5 47.99 -67.23 -20.28
C MET A 5 47.04 -68.45 -20.21
N SER A 6 46.21 -68.78 -21.21
CA SER A 6 45.80 -68.13 -22.49
C SER A 6 44.35 -68.58 -22.88
N ASP A 7 43.79 -68.71 -24.10
CA ASP A 7 44.25 -68.71 -25.51
C ASP A 7 43.06 -68.56 -26.51
N SER A 8 43.36 -68.61 -27.83
CA SER A 8 42.50 -69.05 -28.95
C SER A 8 41.43 -68.11 -29.58
N PRO A 9 41.09 -68.26 -30.90
CA PRO A 9 40.90 -67.09 -31.78
C PRO A 9 39.67 -67.08 -32.75
N ALA A 10 39.73 -66.12 -33.70
CA ALA A 10 38.83 -65.69 -34.80
C ALA A 10 38.35 -66.81 -35.81
N PRO A 11 37.47 -66.59 -36.84
CA PRO A 11 37.42 -65.40 -37.73
C PRO A 11 36.11 -64.95 -38.45
N SER A 12 36.22 -63.82 -39.18
CA SER A 12 35.62 -63.48 -40.50
C SER A 12 34.14 -63.05 -40.70
N SER A 13 33.98 -62.13 -41.67
CA SER A 13 32.77 -61.49 -42.25
C SER A 13 32.30 -62.21 -43.55
N PRO A 14 31.42 -61.67 -44.47
CA PRO A 14 30.51 -60.52 -44.40
C PRO A 14 28.99 -60.81 -44.74
N PRO A 15 28.35 -60.43 -45.89
CA PRO A 15 27.21 -59.47 -45.85
C PRO A 15 25.91 -59.86 -46.61
N SER A 16 24.99 -58.88 -46.70
CA SER A 16 24.10 -58.54 -47.85
C SER A 16 22.59 -58.88 -47.85
N LEU A 17 21.87 -58.02 -48.58
CA LEU A 17 20.43 -57.94 -48.93
C LEU A 17 20.09 -58.83 -50.15
N PRO A 18 18.84 -58.87 -50.70
CA PRO A 18 17.48 -58.63 -50.15
C PRO A 18 16.49 -59.78 -50.52
N GLN A 19 15.17 -59.61 -50.28
CA GLN A 19 14.15 -60.05 -51.25
C GLN A 19 12.84 -59.24 -51.17
N VAL A 20 11.94 -59.42 -52.15
CA VAL A 20 10.84 -58.51 -52.54
C VAL A 20 9.58 -59.33 -52.93
N ILE A 21 8.44 -58.68 -53.19
CA ILE A 21 7.16 -59.24 -53.74
C ILE A 21 6.31 -59.88 -52.60
N SER A 22 4.98 -59.74 -52.49
CA SER A 22 3.90 -59.50 -53.49
C SER A 22 2.80 -58.53 -53.02
N THR A 23 2.10 -57.90 -53.97
CA THR A 23 0.76 -57.30 -53.80
C THR A 23 -0.34 -58.38 -53.77
N PRO A 24 -1.53 -58.11 -53.18
CA PRO A 24 -2.68 -57.88 -54.06
C PRO A 24 -3.70 -56.83 -53.56
N CYS A 25 -4.62 -56.47 -54.46
CA CYS A 25 -5.77 -55.56 -54.30
C CYS A 25 -6.77 -55.89 -55.45
N PRO A 26 -8.06 -55.49 -55.47
CA PRO A 26 -9.00 -55.08 -54.41
C PRO A 26 -10.25 -56.01 -54.34
N THR A 27 -11.19 -55.73 -53.42
CA THR A 27 -12.65 -55.68 -53.78
C THR A 27 -13.45 -54.93 -52.72
N PRO A 28 -14.44 -54.09 -53.08
CA PRO A 28 -15.18 -53.28 -52.10
C PRO A 28 -16.53 -53.89 -51.69
N LEU A 29 -16.88 -53.72 -50.42
CA LEU A 29 -18.25 -53.85 -49.93
C LEU A 29 -18.59 -52.64 -49.04
N PHE A 30 -19.49 -51.77 -49.52
CA PHE A 30 -20.77 -51.50 -48.86
C PHE A 30 -21.68 -50.71 -49.82
N SER A 31 -22.96 -51.11 -49.87
CA SER A 31 -23.92 -50.62 -50.88
C SER A 31 -24.60 -49.31 -50.49
N ALA A 32 -25.23 -48.65 -51.46
CA ALA A 32 -25.91 -47.36 -51.26
C ALA A 32 -27.02 -47.37 -50.19
N PHE A 33 -27.60 -48.53 -49.88
CA PHE A 33 -28.64 -48.69 -48.85
C PHE A 33 -28.11 -48.62 -47.40
N SER A 34 -26.79 -48.67 -47.19
CA SER A 34 -26.19 -48.44 -45.86
C SER A 34 -26.42 -47.02 -45.31
N ARG A 35 -26.82 -46.06 -46.16
CA ARG A 35 -26.96 -44.62 -45.85
C ARG A 35 -28.25 -44.23 -45.12
N LEU A 36 -29.08 -45.19 -44.72
CA LEU A 36 -30.31 -44.96 -43.94
C LEU A 36 -30.25 -45.52 -42.50
N ALA A 37 -29.14 -46.11 -42.10
CA ALA A 37 -28.86 -46.32 -40.68
C ALA A 37 -28.49 -44.99 -40.01
N GLN A 38 -29.02 -44.73 -38.80
CA GLN A 38 -28.56 -43.60 -37.99
C GLN A 38 -27.04 -43.65 -37.79
N ALA A 39 -26.40 -42.48 -37.76
CA ALA A 39 -24.95 -42.38 -37.52
C ALA A 39 -24.58 -43.07 -36.20
N ARG A 40 -23.88 -44.20 -36.30
CA ARG A 40 -23.50 -45.01 -35.14
C ARG A 40 -22.54 -44.22 -34.24
N THR A 41 -22.98 -43.92 -33.02
CA THR A 41 -22.17 -43.22 -32.03
C THR A 41 -20.93 -44.03 -31.66
N VAL A 42 -19.85 -43.34 -31.28
CA VAL A 42 -18.60 -43.95 -30.79
C VAL A 42 -18.90 -44.80 -29.55
N ALA A 43 -19.72 -44.30 -28.62
CA ALA A 43 -20.14 -45.03 -27.42
C ALA A 43 -20.82 -46.38 -27.76
N LYS A 44 -21.78 -46.40 -28.68
CA LYS A 44 -22.49 -47.64 -29.04
C LYS A 44 -21.58 -48.65 -29.75
N GLN A 45 -20.66 -48.16 -30.59
CA GLN A 45 -19.65 -49.03 -31.23
C GLN A 45 -18.69 -49.65 -30.21
N LEU A 46 -18.36 -48.92 -29.13
CA LEU A 46 -17.56 -49.43 -28.01
C LEU A 46 -18.32 -50.46 -27.17
N GLU A 47 -19.62 -50.27 -26.93
CA GLU A 47 -20.47 -51.22 -26.20
C GLU A 47 -20.66 -52.52 -26.98
N GLU A 48 -20.97 -52.45 -28.29
CA GLU A 48 -21.05 -53.62 -29.17
C GLU A 48 -19.70 -54.37 -29.25
N ALA A 49 -18.59 -53.64 -29.17
CA ALA A 49 -17.23 -54.18 -29.21
C ALA A 49 -16.74 -54.82 -27.88
N ALA A 50 -17.30 -54.44 -26.73
CA ALA A 50 -16.83 -54.86 -25.40
C ALA A 50 -17.02 -56.36 -25.12
N SER A 51 -17.76 -57.08 -25.97
CA SER A 51 -18.00 -58.53 -25.86
C SER A 51 -16.88 -59.41 -26.46
N ALA A 52 -15.85 -58.83 -27.06
CA ALA A 52 -14.74 -59.57 -27.68
C ALA A 52 -13.67 -60.01 -26.66
N VAL A 53 -13.28 -61.29 -26.66
CA VAL A 53 -12.20 -61.81 -25.81
C VAL A 53 -10.84 -61.47 -26.42
N LEU A 54 -10.14 -60.51 -25.81
CA LEU A 54 -8.82 -60.03 -26.28
C LEU A 54 -7.65 -60.83 -25.67
N PRO A 55 -6.52 -60.96 -26.40
CA PRO A 55 -5.29 -61.58 -25.88
C PRO A 55 -4.63 -60.74 -24.76
N ALA A 56 -3.73 -61.36 -24.00
CA ALA A 56 -3.16 -60.76 -22.77
C ALA A 56 -2.36 -59.46 -22.97
N ASN A 57 -1.87 -59.20 -24.19
CA ASN A 57 -1.32 -57.91 -24.63
C ASN A 57 -1.85 -57.66 -26.06
N PRO A 58 -2.99 -56.97 -26.25
CA PRO A 58 -3.56 -56.76 -27.57
C PRO A 58 -2.76 -55.70 -28.35
N THR A 59 -2.56 -55.97 -29.64
CA THR A 59 -2.04 -55.00 -30.61
C THR A 59 -3.19 -54.24 -31.28
N ILE A 60 -2.89 -53.22 -32.07
CA ILE A 60 -3.90 -52.45 -32.82
C ILE A 60 -4.70 -53.35 -33.79
N GLN A 61 -4.12 -54.45 -34.28
CA GLN A 61 -4.81 -55.39 -35.17
C GLN A 61 -5.82 -56.29 -34.44
N ASP A 62 -5.59 -56.58 -33.15
CA ASP A 62 -6.48 -57.38 -32.31
C ASP A 62 -7.69 -56.57 -31.81
N LEU A 63 -7.65 -55.24 -31.89
CA LEU A 63 -8.66 -54.37 -31.30
C LEU A 63 -9.86 -54.10 -32.23
N PRO A 64 -11.08 -54.01 -31.66
CA PRO A 64 -12.28 -53.64 -32.39
C PRO A 64 -12.18 -52.21 -32.93
N LYS A 65 -12.40 -52.07 -34.24
CA LYS A 65 -12.26 -50.82 -34.99
C LYS A 65 -13.57 -50.04 -35.02
N ILE A 66 -13.50 -48.76 -34.66
CA ILE A 66 -14.62 -47.83 -34.54
C ILE A 66 -14.59 -46.90 -35.77
N ALA A 67 -15.69 -46.78 -36.49
CA ALA A 67 -15.81 -45.92 -37.67
C ALA A 67 -16.74 -44.73 -37.39
N CYS A 68 -16.22 -43.50 -37.44
CA CYS A 68 -17.03 -42.29 -37.21
C CYS A 68 -16.53 -41.12 -38.08
N LYS A 69 -17.46 -40.40 -38.72
CA LYS A 69 -17.18 -39.26 -39.64
C LYS A 69 -16.03 -39.57 -40.63
N ASN A 70 -16.12 -40.73 -41.30
CA ASN A 70 -15.13 -41.29 -42.24
C ASN A 70 -13.70 -41.51 -41.70
N ARG A 71 -13.52 -41.50 -40.37
CA ARG A 71 -12.25 -41.76 -39.68
C ARG A 71 -12.34 -43.07 -38.90
N LEU A 72 -11.19 -43.72 -38.71
CA LEU A 72 -11.06 -45.05 -38.11
C LEU A 72 -10.31 -44.95 -36.79
N PHE A 73 -10.80 -45.60 -35.73
CA PHE A 73 -10.24 -45.48 -34.39
C PHE A 73 -10.20 -46.82 -33.64
N VAL A 74 -9.32 -46.93 -32.65
CA VAL A 74 -9.35 -47.97 -31.60
C VAL A 74 -9.29 -47.31 -30.22
N GLN A 75 -9.80 -47.97 -29.17
CA GLN A 75 -9.83 -47.41 -27.82
C GLN A 75 -8.44 -47.39 -27.17
N GLU A 76 -7.98 -46.23 -26.71
CA GLU A 76 -6.63 -46.08 -26.13
C GLU A 76 -6.45 -46.88 -24.84
N ASP A 77 -7.49 -46.93 -23.99
CA ASP A 77 -7.46 -47.65 -22.71
C ASP A 77 -7.28 -49.18 -22.86
N LEU A 78 -7.55 -49.76 -24.04
CA LEU A 78 -7.34 -51.19 -24.31
C LEU A 78 -5.89 -51.53 -24.72
N LEU A 79 -5.11 -50.54 -25.18
CA LEU A 79 -3.68 -50.70 -25.51
C LEU A 79 -2.76 -50.58 -24.28
N ALA A 80 -3.31 -50.21 -23.11
CA ALA A 80 -2.55 -49.98 -21.89
C ALA A 80 -2.24 -51.30 -21.16
N ARG A 81 -0.96 -51.54 -20.82
CA ARG A 81 -0.55 -52.66 -19.96
C ARG A 81 -1.30 -52.60 -18.62
N LYS A 82 -1.83 -53.75 -18.16
CA LYS A 82 -2.53 -53.86 -16.86
C LYS A 82 -1.69 -53.25 -15.73
N GLY A 83 -2.24 -52.22 -15.07
CA GLY A 83 -1.58 -51.47 -14.00
C GLY A 83 -1.07 -50.07 -14.39
N ALA A 84 -1.05 -49.70 -15.68
CA ALA A 84 -0.68 -48.36 -16.11
C ALA A 84 -1.70 -47.30 -15.65
N LYS A 85 -1.25 -46.29 -14.90
CA LYS A 85 -2.09 -45.15 -14.49
C LYS A 85 -2.31 -44.21 -15.68
N GLY A 86 -3.43 -44.39 -16.39
CA GLY A 86 -3.82 -43.59 -17.57
C GLY A 86 -3.97 -42.08 -17.32
N ARG A 87 -4.16 -41.32 -18.41
CA ARG A 87 -4.05 -39.84 -18.44
C ARG A 87 -4.85 -39.15 -17.32
N LYS A 88 -4.16 -38.37 -16.48
CA LYS A 88 -4.75 -37.58 -15.39
C LYS A 88 -5.33 -36.26 -15.92
N SER A 89 -6.61 -36.23 -16.27
CA SER A 89 -7.33 -34.99 -16.59
C SER A 89 -8.83 -35.12 -16.31
N TRP A 90 -9.45 -34.05 -15.80
CA TRP A 90 -10.88 -34.03 -15.44
C TRP A 90 -11.80 -34.34 -16.62
N ILE A 91 -11.40 -33.98 -17.85
CA ILE A 91 -12.14 -34.24 -19.10
C ILE A 91 -12.37 -35.74 -19.37
N ARG A 92 -11.62 -36.64 -18.72
CA ARG A 92 -11.77 -38.11 -18.86
C ARG A 92 -13.18 -38.58 -18.49
N SER A 93 -13.86 -37.88 -17.59
CA SER A 93 -15.23 -38.15 -17.16
C SER A 93 -16.33 -37.69 -18.14
N HIS A 94 -15.95 -37.06 -19.26
CA HIS A 94 -16.89 -36.46 -20.22
C HIS A 94 -16.58 -36.81 -21.69
N GLY A 95 -15.66 -37.76 -21.93
CA GLY A 95 -15.33 -38.24 -23.27
C GLY A 95 -14.28 -39.37 -23.27
N THR A 96 -14.25 -40.13 -24.36
CA THR A 96 -13.37 -41.32 -24.51
C THR A 96 -12.07 -40.98 -25.24
N PHE A 97 -10.95 -41.54 -24.78
CA PHE A 97 -9.65 -41.47 -25.47
C PHE A 97 -9.51 -42.58 -26.52
N LEU A 98 -9.08 -42.20 -27.72
CA LEU A 98 -8.99 -43.04 -28.92
C LEU A 98 -7.66 -42.83 -29.63
N VAL A 99 -7.17 -43.87 -30.29
CA VAL A 99 -6.07 -43.77 -31.27
C VAL A 99 -6.69 -43.79 -32.67
N GLU A 100 -6.37 -42.78 -33.48
CA GLU A 100 -6.78 -42.67 -34.88
C GLU A 100 -5.85 -43.47 -35.79
N LEU A 101 -6.41 -44.22 -36.75
CA LEU A 101 -5.67 -45.07 -37.68
C LEU A 101 -5.74 -44.52 -39.12
N ASN A 102 -4.68 -44.77 -39.90
CA ASN A 102 -4.67 -44.55 -41.35
C ASN A 102 -5.34 -45.71 -42.11
N HIS A 103 -5.42 -45.59 -43.44
CA HIS A 103 -5.98 -46.62 -44.32
C HIS A 103 -5.15 -47.94 -44.39
N GLN A 104 -4.08 -48.05 -43.61
CA GLN A 104 -3.20 -49.21 -43.45
C GLN A 104 -3.16 -49.69 -41.98
N ASP A 105 -4.16 -49.30 -41.17
CA ASP A 105 -4.30 -49.59 -39.74
C ASP A 105 -3.16 -49.09 -38.83
N GLN A 106 -2.29 -48.20 -39.31
CA GLN A 106 -1.21 -47.62 -38.51
C GLN A 106 -1.68 -46.38 -37.74
N PRO A 107 -1.24 -46.17 -36.48
CA PRO A 107 -1.68 -45.06 -35.66
C PRO A 107 -1.14 -43.71 -36.15
N ILE A 108 -2.03 -42.76 -36.45
CA ILE A 108 -1.69 -41.37 -36.82
C ILE A 108 -1.52 -40.50 -35.56
N GLY A 109 -2.38 -40.69 -34.56
CA GLY A 109 -2.38 -39.84 -33.37
C GLY A 109 -3.46 -40.17 -32.35
N HIS A 110 -3.41 -39.47 -31.22
CA HIS A 110 -4.34 -39.63 -30.11
C HIS A 110 -5.39 -38.53 -30.10
N VAL A 111 -6.66 -38.90 -30.02
CA VAL A 111 -7.81 -37.98 -29.95
C VAL A 111 -8.73 -38.31 -28.77
N TRP A 112 -9.48 -37.31 -28.31
CA TRP A 112 -10.53 -37.44 -27.30
C TRP A 112 -11.87 -37.04 -27.92
N CYS A 113 -12.90 -37.87 -27.76
CA CYS A 113 -14.24 -37.66 -28.30
C CYS A 113 -15.22 -37.32 -27.16
N CYS A 114 -15.96 -36.21 -27.25
CA CYS A 114 -16.88 -35.80 -26.18
C CYS A 114 -18.20 -36.60 -26.20
N HIS A 115 -18.55 -37.23 -25.08
CA HIS A 115 -19.77 -38.04 -24.94
C HIS A 115 -21.05 -37.26 -25.24
N ARG A 116 -21.13 -35.98 -24.84
CA ARG A 116 -22.34 -35.14 -25.04
C ARG A 116 -22.52 -34.61 -26.46
N CYS A 117 -21.50 -34.69 -27.32
CA CYS A 117 -21.63 -34.50 -28.77
C CYS A 117 -21.88 -35.83 -29.49
N ASP A 118 -21.19 -36.90 -29.08
CA ASP A 118 -21.40 -38.25 -29.62
C ASP A 118 -22.85 -38.75 -29.43
N LEU A 119 -23.42 -38.58 -28.23
CA LEU A 119 -24.83 -38.90 -27.93
C LEU A 119 -25.85 -38.10 -28.76
N LYS A 120 -25.43 -37.01 -29.42
CA LYS A 120 -26.27 -36.22 -30.34
C LYS A 120 -26.09 -36.62 -31.81
N GLY A 121 -25.31 -37.66 -32.10
CA GLY A 121 -24.89 -38.07 -33.45
C GLY A 121 -23.79 -37.19 -34.06
N GLU A 122 -23.35 -36.15 -33.36
CA GLU A 122 -22.44 -35.12 -33.87
C GLU A 122 -21.07 -35.15 -33.16
N ALA A 123 -20.46 -36.33 -33.08
CA ALA A 123 -19.16 -36.54 -32.44
C ALA A 123 -18.11 -35.47 -32.82
N GLU A 124 -17.50 -34.84 -31.82
CA GLU A 124 -16.40 -33.88 -31.95
C GLU A 124 -15.13 -34.46 -31.32
N PHE A 125 -14.01 -34.36 -32.05
CA PHE A 125 -12.73 -35.00 -31.72
C PHE A 125 -11.62 -33.98 -31.53
N PHE A 126 -10.87 -34.08 -30.43
CA PHE A 126 -9.83 -33.13 -30.04
C PHE A 126 -8.48 -33.83 -29.86
N SER A 127 -7.39 -33.27 -30.40
CA SER A 127 -6.03 -33.82 -30.22
C SER A 127 -5.62 -33.83 -28.74
N VAL A 128 -5.10 -34.95 -28.25
CA VAL A 128 -4.68 -35.12 -26.84
C VAL A 128 -3.22 -34.69 -26.60
N GLN A 129 -2.62 -33.94 -27.53
CA GLN A 129 -1.34 -33.24 -27.29
C GLN A 129 -1.50 -32.12 -26.24
N ALA A 130 -2.68 -31.50 -26.13
CA ALA A 130 -3.03 -30.59 -25.06
C ALA A 130 -4.53 -30.70 -24.72
N THR A 131 -4.87 -30.76 -23.44
CA THR A 131 -6.27 -30.93 -22.97
C THR A 131 -7.08 -29.63 -22.97
N SER A 132 -6.46 -28.49 -23.30
CA SER A 132 -7.07 -27.16 -23.31
C SER A 132 -8.22 -27.02 -24.31
N SER A 133 -8.10 -27.60 -25.50
CA SER A 133 -9.12 -27.55 -26.56
C SER A 133 -10.41 -28.28 -26.15
N ALA A 134 -10.28 -29.50 -25.64
CA ALA A 134 -11.38 -30.29 -25.09
C ALA A 134 -12.02 -29.62 -23.86
N ALA A 135 -11.22 -29.04 -22.95
CA ALA A 135 -11.71 -28.28 -21.81
C ALA A 135 -12.42 -26.98 -22.23
N ASP A 136 -12.01 -26.34 -23.33
CA ASP A 136 -12.70 -25.20 -23.90
C ASP A 136 -14.03 -25.58 -24.56
N HIS A 137 -14.08 -26.69 -25.28
CA HIS A 137 -15.32 -27.24 -25.84
C HIS A 137 -16.34 -27.56 -24.72
N LEU A 138 -15.92 -28.28 -23.67
CA LEU A 138 -16.78 -28.58 -22.52
C LEU A 138 -17.36 -27.30 -21.88
N ARG A 139 -16.54 -26.25 -21.74
CA ARG A 139 -16.96 -24.94 -21.20
C ARG A 139 -17.88 -24.16 -22.13
N LYS A 140 -17.59 -24.11 -23.44
CA LYS A 140 -18.32 -23.29 -24.43
C LYS A 140 -19.60 -23.97 -24.93
N THR A 141 -19.51 -25.23 -25.32
CA THR A 141 -20.57 -26.00 -25.99
C THR A 141 -21.49 -26.71 -24.99
N HIS A 142 -20.98 -27.06 -23.80
CA HIS A 142 -21.74 -27.83 -22.80
C HIS A 142 -21.87 -27.16 -21.43
N ARG A 143 -21.23 -25.99 -21.22
CA ARG A 143 -21.19 -25.24 -19.95
C ARG A 143 -20.65 -26.03 -18.75
N ILE A 144 -19.89 -27.11 -18.99
CA ILE A 144 -19.28 -27.92 -17.95
C ILE A 144 -17.94 -27.31 -17.55
N THR A 145 -17.71 -27.18 -16.24
CA THR A 145 -16.43 -26.72 -15.66
C THR A 145 -15.91 -27.76 -14.65
N PRO A 146 -14.63 -27.71 -14.23
CA PRO A 146 -14.12 -28.61 -13.19
C PRO A 146 -14.90 -28.55 -11.87
N ALA A 147 -15.48 -27.39 -11.54
CA ALA A 147 -16.27 -27.20 -10.33
C ALA A 147 -17.68 -27.83 -10.40
N SER A 148 -18.12 -28.31 -11.57
CA SER A 148 -19.45 -28.88 -11.77
C SER A 148 -19.63 -30.30 -11.20
N GLN A 149 -18.58 -30.90 -10.60
CA GLN A 149 -18.56 -32.33 -10.22
C GLN A 149 -18.80 -32.61 -8.72
N SER A 150 -19.09 -31.58 -7.89
CA SER A 150 -19.20 -31.76 -6.44
C SER A 150 -20.63 -31.93 -5.90
N ASN A 151 -21.67 -31.80 -6.72
CA ASN A 151 -23.08 -31.87 -6.30
C ASN A 151 -23.95 -32.63 -7.31
N GLU A 152 -23.99 -33.96 -7.22
CA GLU A 152 -25.12 -34.77 -7.68
C GLU A 152 -25.50 -35.78 -6.59
N SER A 153 -26.66 -35.58 -5.94
CA SER A 153 -27.45 -36.64 -5.30
C SER A 153 -28.78 -36.11 -4.77
N SER A 154 -29.81 -36.97 -4.85
CA SER A 154 -31.14 -36.87 -4.25
C SER A 154 -32.15 -35.88 -4.87
N PRO A 155 -33.40 -36.32 -5.18
CA PRO A 155 -34.40 -35.51 -5.86
C PRO A 155 -35.46 -34.90 -4.92
N SER A 156 -36.23 -33.94 -5.43
CA SER A 156 -37.50 -33.48 -4.85
C SER A 156 -38.64 -33.69 -5.85
N HIS A 157 -39.75 -34.26 -5.36
CA HIS A 157 -41.07 -34.20 -6.00
C HIS A 157 -41.47 -32.72 -6.25
N ASP A 158 -42.17 -32.34 -7.32
CA ASP A 158 -43.56 -32.69 -7.71
C ASP A 158 -44.59 -32.28 -6.62
N SER A 159 -45.70 -31.59 -6.90
CA SER A 159 -46.38 -31.27 -8.19
C SER A 159 -46.87 -29.80 -8.25
N GLY A 160 -47.24 -29.29 -9.44
CA GLY A 160 -47.77 -27.92 -9.59
C GLY A 160 -48.05 -27.47 -11.04
N ILE A 161 -49.04 -28.08 -11.69
CA ILE A 161 -49.52 -27.83 -13.07
C ILE A 161 -50.73 -26.85 -12.99
N ASP A 162 -51.07 -25.94 -13.90
CA ASP A 162 -50.78 -25.77 -15.35
C ASP A 162 -50.37 -24.28 -15.66
N LEU A 163 -50.51 -23.59 -16.82
CA LEU A 163 -51.19 -23.82 -18.12
C LEU A 163 -50.43 -23.12 -19.29
N HIS A 164 -51.03 -23.14 -20.48
CA HIS A 164 -50.54 -22.70 -21.80
C HIS A 164 -51.45 -21.62 -22.42
N PRO A 165 -51.16 -20.98 -23.60
CA PRO A 165 -50.14 -21.32 -24.59
C PRO A 165 -49.25 -20.14 -25.08
N ALA A 166 -48.40 -20.43 -26.06
CA ALA A 166 -47.32 -19.56 -26.56
C ALA A 166 -47.75 -18.37 -27.43
N VAL A 167 -47.04 -17.25 -27.26
CA VAL A 167 -46.76 -16.26 -28.33
C VAL A 167 -45.25 -16.12 -28.44
N THR A 168 -44.68 -16.24 -29.64
CA THR A 168 -43.23 -16.18 -29.87
C THR A 168 -42.71 -14.73 -29.92
N PRO A 169 -41.92 -14.26 -28.94
CA PRO A 169 -41.31 -12.94 -28.99
C PRO A 169 -40.08 -12.99 -29.91
N LYS A 170 -40.03 -12.07 -30.88
CA LYS A 170 -38.93 -11.92 -31.84
C LYS A 170 -37.57 -11.91 -31.13
N ARG A 171 -36.70 -12.88 -31.47
CA ARG A 171 -35.24 -12.93 -31.29
C ARG A 171 -34.67 -11.75 -30.48
N ARG A 172 -34.63 -11.88 -29.14
CA ARG A 172 -34.06 -10.83 -28.26
C ARG A 172 -32.66 -10.48 -28.78
N ARG A 173 -32.45 -9.18 -29.07
CA ARG A 173 -31.14 -8.60 -29.40
C ARG A 173 -30.14 -9.02 -28.31
N LEU A 174 -28.87 -9.23 -28.65
CA LEU A 174 -27.84 -9.48 -27.62
C LEU A 174 -27.90 -8.35 -26.59
N GLU A 175 -28.30 -8.69 -25.37
CA GLU A 175 -28.29 -7.77 -24.25
C GLU A 175 -26.83 -7.55 -23.83
N GLN A 176 -26.32 -6.40 -24.28
CA GLN A 176 -25.11 -5.81 -23.73
C GLN A 176 -25.32 -5.70 -22.20
N GLY A 177 -24.29 -6.07 -21.42
CA GLY A 177 -24.43 -6.25 -19.97
C GLY A 177 -25.17 -5.11 -19.28
N VAL A 178 -26.11 -5.46 -18.40
CA VAL A 178 -27.18 -4.59 -17.87
C VAL A 178 -26.65 -3.31 -17.20
N ILE A 179 -25.40 -3.33 -16.73
CA ILE A 179 -24.73 -2.21 -16.08
C ILE A 179 -23.82 -1.48 -17.07
N PRO A 180 -24.02 -0.17 -17.35
CA PRO A 180 -23.15 0.60 -18.22
C PRO A 180 -21.68 0.61 -17.77
N LYS A 181 -20.74 0.46 -18.71
CA LYS A 181 -19.28 0.48 -18.44
C LYS A 181 -18.75 1.75 -17.74
N ALA A 182 -19.53 2.83 -17.73
CA ALA A 182 -19.26 4.03 -16.94
C ALA A 182 -19.60 3.81 -15.45
N LYS A 183 -20.77 3.23 -15.13
CA LYS A 183 -21.19 2.88 -13.77
C LYS A 183 -20.26 1.82 -13.15
N VAL A 184 -19.80 0.84 -13.94
CA VAL A 184 -18.79 -0.14 -13.52
C VAL A 184 -17.49 0.56 -13.08
N ARG A 185 -16.91 1.42 -13.93
CA ARG A 185 -15.67 2.13 -13.59
C ARG A 185 -15.84 3.10 -12.43
N ALA A 186 -16.95 3.82 -12.34
CA ALA A 186 -17.24 4.69 -11.21
C ALA A 186 -17.29 3.90 -9.88
N ILE A 187 -17.82 2.68 -9.88
CA ILE A 187 -17.91 1.85 -8.66
C ILE A 187 -16.56 1.19 -8.32
N GLN A 188 -15.73 0.87 -9.32
CA GLN A 188 -14.34 0.46 -9.11
C GLN A 188 -13.49 1.61 -8.54
N GLU A 189 -13.67 2.84 -9.06
CA GLU A 189 -13.06 4.07 -8.56
C GLU A 189 -13.50 4.40 -7.12
N LEU A 190 -14.80 4.29 -6.81
CA LEU A 190 -15.32 4.46 -5.45
C LEU A 190 -14.88 3.35 -4.49
N SER A 191 -14.66 2.12 -4.97
CA SER A 191 -14.15 1.01 -4.13
C SER A 191 -12.71 1.27 -3.68
N VAL A 192 -11.87 1.81 -4.57
CA VAL A 192 -10.51 2.26 -4.22
C VAL A 192 -10.56 3.56 -3.41
N GLY A 193 -11.47 4.48 -3.72
CA GLY A 193 -11.68 5.71 -2.96
C GLY A 193 -11.98 5.44 -1.49
N PHE A 194 -12.94 4.55 -1.21
CA PHE A 194 -13.28 4.11 0.16
C PHE A 194 -12.07 3.53 0.91
N VAL A 195 -11.26 2.70 0.22
CA VAL A 195 -10.04 2.11 0.79
C VAL A 195 -9.01 3.18 1.21
N VAL A 196 -8.82 4.20 0.36
CA VAL A 196 -7.83 5.27 0.59
C VAL A 196 -8.33 6.31 1.60
N ASP A 197 -9.61 6.63 1.58
CA ASP A 197 -10.24 7.65 2.44
C ASP A 197 -10.48 7.15 3.87
N SER A 198 -10.85 5.88 4.04
CA SER A 198 -11.13 5.26 5.34
C SER A 198 -9.94 4.49 5.95
N ASP A 199 -8.76 4.51 5.32
CA ASP A 199 -7.53 3.79 5.73
C ASP A 199 -7.75 2.31 6.09
N VAL A 200 -8.57 1.62 5.27
CA VAL A 200 -8.93 0.21 5.49
C VAL A 200 -8.06 -0.74 4.65
N PRO A 201 -7.67 -1.92 5.17
CA PRO A 201 -6.85 -2.86 4.42
C PRO A 201 -7.55 -3.35 3.15
N PHE A 202 -6.79 -3.64 2.09
CA PHE A 202 -7.34 -4.11 0.81
C PHE A 202 -8.26 -5.35 0.92
N THR A 203 -8.07 -6.17 1.97
CA THR A 203 -8.90 -7.34 2.30
C THR A 203 -10.29 -6.97 2.86
N ILE A 204 -10.63 -5.68 3.06
CA ILE A 204 -11.97 -5.26 3.50
C ILE A 204 -13.08 -5.75 2.56
N PHE A 205 -12.80 -5.85 1.26
CA PHE A 205 -13.73 -6.40 0.27
C PHE A 205 -13.87 -7.93 0.37
N GLU A 206 -12.92 -8.64 0.98
CA GLU A 206 -13.05 -10.08 1.23
C GLU A 206 -14.04 -10.38 2.38
N HIS A 207 -14.48 -9.35 3.12
CA HIS A 207 -15.40 -9.48 4.23
C HIS A 207 -16.78 -9.98 3.80
N SER A 208 -17.18 -11.14 4.34
CA SER A 208 -18.38 -11.88 3.92
C SER A 208 -19.68 -11.10 4.10
N PHE A 209 -19.81 -10.31 5.18
CA PHE A 209 -21.00 -9.46 5.41
C PHE A 209 -21.06 -8.29 4.43
N LEU A 210 -19.93 -7.67 4.06
CA LEU A 210 -19.92 -6.59 3.07
C LEU A 210 -20.39 -7.11 1.70
N ARG A 211 -19.88 -8.27 1.28
CA ARG A 211 -20.33 -8.92 0.03
C ARG A 211 -21.80 -9.37 0.08
N ARG A 212 -22.30 -9.81 1.25
CA ARG A 212 -23.74 -10.10 1.46
C ARG A 212 -24.63 -8.86 1.38
N LEU A 213 -24.16 -7.72 1.89
CA LEU A 213 -24.87 -6.44 1.83
C LEU A 213 -25.06 -5.97 0.38
N PHE A 214 -23.97 -5.92 -0.43
CA PHE A 214 -24.09 -5.57 -1.85
C PHE A 214 -24.97 -6.55 -2.64
N ASN A 215 -24.96 -7.85 -2.29
CA ASN A 215 -25.87 -8.86 -2.85
C ASN A 215 -27.37 -8.60 -2.56
N GLN A 216 -27.74 -7.79 -1.56
CA GLN A 216 -29.15 -7.42 -1.35
C GLN A 216 -29.64 -6.34 -2.34
N PHE A 217 -28.73 -5.56 -2.92
CA PHE A 217 -29.07 -4.44 -3.79
C PHE A 217 -29.07 -4.81 -5.28
N ASP A 218 -27.98 -5.42 -5.77
CA ASP A 218 -27.81 -5.73 -7.20
C ASP A 218 -26.77 -6.85 -7.40
N HIS A 219 -27.22 -8.04 -7.80
CA HIS A 219 -26.36 -9.20 -8.03
C HIS A 219 -25.45 -9.04 -9.26
N GLU A 220 -25.91 -8.36 -10.33
CA GLU A 220 -25.06 -8.06 -11.49
C GLU A 220 -23.95 -7.08 -11.11
N LEU A 221 -24.24 -6.13 -10.20
CA LEU A 221 -23.25 -5.17 -9.71
C LEU A 221 -22.19 -5.84 -8.84
N VAL A 222 -22.58 -6.81 -8.00
CA VAL A 222 -21.64 -7.63 -7.23
C VAL A 222 -20.61 -8.28 -8.15
N LEU A 223 -20.97 -8.74 -9.35
CA LEU A 223 -20.01 -9.34 -10.29
C LEU A 223 -18.97 -8.33 -10.85
N GLN A 224 -19.17 -7.03 -10.67
CA GLN A 224 -18.28 -5.96 -11.16
C GLN A 224 -17.31 -5.43 -10.10
N ILE A 225 -17.55 -5.72 -8.81
CA ILE A 225 -16.74 -5.24 -7.68
C ILE A 225 -15.47 -6.11 -7.53
N PRO A 226 -14.27 -5.51 -7.38
CA PRO A 226 -13.01 -6.23 -7.20
C PRO A 226 -12.89 -6.85 -5.79
N TRP A 227 -13.61 -7.94 -5.53
CA TRP A 227 -13.78 -8.52 -4.17
C TRP A 227 -12.51 -9.01 -3.44
N SER A 228 -11.36 -9.14 -4.10
CA SER A 228 -10.11 -9.56 -3.44
C SER A 228 -9.12 -8.41 -3.27
N GLY A 229 -8.31 -8.45 -2.22
CA GLY A 229 -7.31 -7.41 -1.95
C GLY A 229 -6.31 -7.24 -3.10
N SER A 230 -5.92 -8.33 -3.76
CA SER A 230 -5.09 -8.30 -4.97
C SER A 230 -5.79 -7.65 -6.17
N SER A 231 -7.12 -7.64 -6.21
CA SER A 231 -7.91 -6.95 -7.24
C SER A 231 -8.09 -5.47 -6.92
N ILE A 232 -8.31 -5.11 -5.65
CA ILE A 232 -8.27 -3.72 -5.18
C ILE A 232 -6.90 -3.09 -5.45
N ALA A 233 -5.81 -3.75 -5.07
CA ALA A 233 -4.45 -3.25 -5.27
C ALA A 233 -4.11 -3.04 -6.77
N ARG A 234 -4.56 -3.95 -7.65
CA ARG A 234 -4.41 -3.81 -9.10
C ARG A 234 -5.24 -2.64 -9.66
N GLU A 235 -6.44 -2.42 -9.14
CA GLU A 235 -7.29 -1.29 -9.56
C GLU A 235 -6.75 0.05 -9.04
N LEU A 236 -6.24 0.10 -7.81
CA LEU A 236 -5.49 1.23 -7.27
C LEU A 236 -4.28 1.57 -8.15
N GLN A 237 -3.49 0.57 -8.57
CA GLN A 237 -2.37 0.78 -9.50
C GLN A 237 -2.87 1.34 -10.85
N ARG A 238 -3.91 0.73 -11.45
CA ARG A 238 -4.51 1.21 -12.71
C ARG A 238 -4.97 2.67 -12.59
N LEU A 239 -5.56 3.05 -11.47
CA LEU A 239 -6.01 4.41 -11.20
C LEU A 239 -4.85 5.37 -10.95
N PHE A 240 -3.82 4.95 -10.22
CA PHE A 240 -2.60 5.72 -10.06
C PHE A 240 -1.95 6.02 -11.42
N ASP A 241 -1.76 5.02 -12.28
CA ASP A 241 -1.21 5.22 -13.63
C ASP A 241 -2.09 6.18 -14.45
N THR A 242 -3.42 5.96 -14.45
CA THR A 242 -4.38 6.82 -15.17
C THR A 242 -4.33 8.28 -14.68
N LYS A 243 -4.21 8.51 -13.36
CA LYS A 243 -4.17 9.86 -12.78
C LYS A 243 -2.79 10.49 -12.90
N ARG A 244 -1.68 9.71 -12.87
CA ARG A 244 -0.33 10.20 -13.14
C ARG A 244 -0.27 10.90 -14.50
N ASP A 245 -0.86 10.31 -15.52
CA ASP A 245 -0.82 10.87 -16.88
C ASP A 245 -1.64 12.18 -16.98
N VAL A 246 -2.71 12.34 -16.19
CA VAL A 246 -3.43 13.62 -16.03
C VAL A 246 -2.54 14.66 -15.33
N ILE A 247 -1.87 14.30 -14.23
CA ILE A 247 -0.97 15.21 -13.51
C ILE A 247 0.26 15.57 -14.36
N LYS A 248 0.78 14.67 -15.20
CA LYS A 248 1.78 14.99 -16.22
C LYS A 248 1.28 16.04 -17.21
N ALA A 249 0.02 15.97 -17.64
CA ALA A 249 -0.57 17.00 -18.48
C ALA A 249 -0.67 18.35 -17.73
N GLU A 250 -1.12 18.37 -16.47
CA GLU A 250 -1.13 19.59 -15.65
C GLU A 250 0.26 20.25 -15.50
N LEU A 251 1.29 19.44 -15.26
CA LEU A 251 2.69 19.90 -15.14
C LEU A 251 3.23 20.43 -16.48
N ARG A 252 2.89 19.76 -17.60
CA ARG A 252 3.21 20.22 -18.96
C ARG A 252 2.53 21.55 -19.28
N ASP A 253 1.31 21.74 -18.79
CA ASP A 253 0.46 22.90 -19.03
C ASP A 253 0.60 24.05 -18.02
N ALA A 254 1.46 23.89 -17.01
CA ALA A 254 1.76 24.93 -16.02
C ALA A 254 2.26 26.23 -16.68
N LEU A 255 1.86 27.39 -16.14
CA LEU A 255 2.29 28.71 -16.62
C LEU A 255 3.69 29.10 -16.12
N THR A 256 4.13 28.53 -15.00
CA THR A 256 5.41 28.86 -14.33
C THR A 256 6.49 27.81 -14.59
N THR A 257 7.69 28.04 -14.04
CA THR A 257 8.56 26.91 -13.67
C THR A 257 7.89 26.08 -12.58
N ILE A 258 8.36 24.84 -12.41
CA ILE A 258 7.82 23.88 -11.47
C ILE A 258 8.74 23.89 -10.26
N HIS A 259 8.31 24.52 -9.18
CA HIS A 259 9.07 24.59 -7.94
C HIS A 259 8.85 23.27 -7.18
N VAL A 260 9.89 22.73 -6.58
CA VAL A 260 9.82 21.47 -5.84
C VAL A 260 9.94 21.73 -4.35
N SER A 261 9.24 20.97 -3.52
CA SER A 261 9.66 20.78 -2.13
C SER A 261 9.91 19.31 -1.85
N PHE A 262 10.91 19.01 -1.03
CA PHE A 262 11.13 17.66 -0.53
C PHE A 262 11.43 17.66 0.97
N ASP A 263 11.05 16.55 1.59
CA ASP A 263 11.29 16.23 3.00
C ASP A 263 11.74 14.77 3.11
N LEU A 264 12.59 14.47 4.09
CA LEU A 264 13.22 13.16 4.28
C LEU A 264 13.26 12.82 5.77
N TRP A 265 12.46 11.85 6.20
CA TRP A 265 12.39 11.42 7.59
C TRP A 265 12.54 9.92 7.76
N THR A 266 13.00 9.48 8.92
CA THR A 266 12.94 8.08 9.33
C THR A 266 11.57 7.81 9.95
N SER A 267 10.80 6.92 9.33
CA SER A 267 9.52 6.44 9.87
C SER A 267 9.71 5.58 11.13
N PRO A 268 8.68 5.42 11.99
CA PRO A 268 8.75 4.53 13.17
C PRO A 268 9.18 3.09 12.83
N ASN A 269 8.83 2.62 11.63
CA ASN A 269 9.21 1.30 11.10
C ASN A 269 10.65 1.26 10.54
N ARG A 270 11.48 2.26 10.87
CA ARG A 270 12.90 2.40 10.50
C ARG A 270 13.18 2.45 8.99
N PHE A 271 12.22 2.93 8.20
CA PHE A 271 12.43 3.25 6.79
C PHE A 271 12.62 4.75 6.61
N ALA A 272 13.70 5.16 5.95
CA ALA A 272 13.84 6.51 5.41
C ALA A 272 12.81 6.71 4.29
N ILE A 273 11.94 7.71 4.41
CA ILE A 273 10.90 8.05 3.44
C ILE A 273 11.18 9.46 2.94
N MET A 274 11.23 9.61 1.61
CA MET A 274 11.27 10.90 0.93
C MET A 274 9.87 11.22 0.40
N ALA A 275 9.35 12.39 0.79
CA ALA A 275 8.23 13.03 0.10
C ALA A 275 8.76 14.09 -0.87
N VAL A 276 8.17 14.18 -2.06
CA VAL A 276 8.48 15.21 -3.06
C VAL A 276 7.19 15.78 -3.61
N PHE A 277 7.01 17.09 -3.52
CA PHE A 277 5.89 17.83 -4.09
C PHE A 277 6.35 18.75 -5.22
N ALA A 278 5.51 18.93 -6.22
CA ALA A 278 5.59 20.01 -7.20
C ALA A 278 4.58 21.12 -6.88
N HIS A 279 5.01 22.36 -7.05
CA HIS A 279 4.23 23.58 -6.87
C HIS A 279 4.37 24.46 -8.12
N PHE A 280 3.24 24.89 -8.68
CA PHE A 280 3.17 25.61 -9.95
C PHE A 280 1.87 26.41 -10.06
N ILE A 281 1.76 27.30 -11.03
CA ILE A 281 0.50 27.97 -11.37
C ILE A 281 -0.13 27.30 -12.59
N ASP A 282 -1.41 26.94 -12.51
CA ASP A 282 -2.16 26.33 -13.62
C ASP A 282 -2.62 27.36 -14.67
N ARG A 283 -3.15 26.88 -15.80
CA ARG A 283 -3.71 27.74 -16.87
C ARG A 283 -4.89 28.62 -16.42
N GLY A 284 -5.50 28.34 -15.27
CA GLY A 284 -6.52 29.17 -14.63
C GLY A 284 -5.95 30.21 -13.67
N ALA A 285 -4.63 30.44 -13.70
CA ALA A 285 -3.88 31.33 -12.81
C ALA A 285 -3.93 30.95 -11.31
N ARG A 286 -4.24 29.69 -10.97
CA ARG A 286 -4.32 29.22 -9.58
C ARG A 286 -3.06 28.47 -9.16
N GLN A 287 -2.61 28.70 -7.93
CA GLN A 287 -1.56 27.88 -7.33
C GLN A 287 -2.03 26.43 -7.16
N GLN A 288 -1.29 25.50 -7.74
CA GLN A 288 -1.45 24.06 -7.55
C GLN A 288 -0.32 23.50 -6.69
N SER A 289 -0.58 22.36 -6.06
CA SER A 289 0.44 21.53 -5.43
C SER A 289 0.08 20.06 -5.65
N ARG A 290 1.08 19.22 -5.94
CA ARG A 290 0.92 17.80 -6.29
C ARG A 290 2.03 16.98 -5.64
N LEU A 291 1.67 15.90 -4.94
CA LEU A 291 2.63 14.91 -4.45
C LEU A 291 3.13 14.09 -5.64
N LEU A 292 4.42 14.22 -5.96
CA LEU A 292 5.08 13.49 -7.05
C LEU A 292 5.64 12.15 -6.58
N ALA A 293 6.10 12.08 -5.34
CA ALA A 293 6.62 10.87 -4.75
C ALA A 293 6.38 10.85 -3.24
N LEU A 294 6.00 9.68 -2.72
CA LEU A 294 6.19 9.28 -1.34
C LEU A 294 6.85 7.90 -1.40
N ARG A 295 8.18 7.86 -1.37
CA ARG A 295 8.98 6.66 -1.68
C ARG A 295 10.03 6.42 -0.60
N ARG A 296 10.40 5.16 -0.41
CA ARG A 296 11.52 4.80 0.47
C ARG A 296 12.84 5.23 -0.16
N GLN A 297 13.67 5.96 0.57
CA GLN A 297 15.07 6.19 0.20
C GLN A 297 15.91 4.96 0.58
N PHE A 298 16.88 4.61 -0.26
CA PHE A 298 17.82 3.51 -0.05
C PHE A 298 19.26 4.03 -0.11
N GLY A 299 20.20 3.31 0.50
CA GLY A 299 21.61 3.72 0.57
C GLY A 299 21.88 4.80 1.62
N THR A 300 23.07 5.41 1.55
CA THR A 300 23.48 6.51 2.45
C THR A 300 22.76 7.81 2.09
N HIS A 301 22.48 8.67 3.07
CA HIS A 301 21.84 9.98 2.81
C HIS A 301 22.86 11.03 2.32
N SER A 302 23.73 10.66 1.36
CA SER A 302 24.63 11.60 0.71
C SER A 302 23.87 12.51 -0.25
N GLY A 303 24.37 13.74 -0.46
CA GLY A 303 23.76 14.68 -1.40
C GLY A 303 23.62 14.10 -2.81
N GLU A 304 24.60 13.35 -3.28
CA GLU A 304 24.58 12.67 -4.59
C GLU A 304 23.46 11.62 -4.70
N ASN A 305 23.25 10.80 -3.66
CA ASN A 305 22.21 9.76 -3.67
C ASN A 305 20.79 10.35 -3.54
N LEU A 306 20.63 11.43 -2.76
CA LEU A 306 19.39 12.19 -2.71
C LEU A 306 19.11 12.88 -4.05
N ALA A 307 20.15 13.42 -4.70
CA ALA A 307 20.05 14.02 -6.03
C ALA A 307 19.64 13.01 -7.10
N ALA A 308 20.20 11.79 -7.09
CA ALA A 308 19.80 10.72 -7.99
C ALA A 308 18.31 10.37 -7.86
N SER A 309 17.78 10.27 -6.64
CA SER A 309 16.33 10.12 -6.40
C SER A 309 15.52 11.28 -6.97
N LEU A 310 15.92 12.53 -6.73
CA LEU A 310 15.21 13.71 -7.22
C LEU A 310 15.26 13.84 -8.75
N VAL A 311 16.39 13.51 -9.39
CA VAL A 311 16.54 13.49 -10.85
C VAL A 311 15.67 12.39 -11.46
N GLY A 312 15.65 11.19 -10.87
CA GLY A 312 14.76 10.11 -11.30
C GLY A 312 13.27 10.49 -11.19
N ILE A 313 12.87 11.19 -10.13
CA ILE A 313 11.52 11.73 -9.98
C ILE A 313 11.25 12.85 -11.01
N ALA A 314 12.22 13.72 -11.29
CA ALA A 314 12.07 14.76 -12.31
C ALA A 314 11.96 14.19 -13.74
N GLN A 315 12.54 13.01 -13.99
CA GLN A 315 12.40 12.24 -15.24
C GLN A 315 11.06 11.51 -15.30
N ASP A 316 10.67 10.77 -14.26
CA ASP A 316 9.37 10.08 -14.12
C ASP A 316 8.20 10.98 -14.51
N TRP A 317 8.27 12.25 -14.09
CA TRP A 317 7.23 13.26 -14.24
C TRP A 317 7.40 14.22 -15.45
N GLU A 318 8.43 14.03 -16.29
CA GLU A 318 8.73 14.87 -17.46
C GLU A 318 9.02 16.36 -17.15
N ILE A 319 9.50 16.68 -15.94
CA ILE A 319 9.69 18.06 -15.46
C ILE A 319 11.15 18.57 -15.45
N GLY A 320 12.13 17.74 -15.81
CA GLY A 320 13.57 18.04 -15.63
C GLY A 320 14.01 19.43 -16.10
N GLY A 321 13.70 19.81 -17.35
CA GLY A 321 14.03 21.13 -17.91
C GLY A 321 13.18 22.30 -17.41
N ARG A 322 12.29 22.08 -16.43
CA ARG A 322 11.36 23.08 -15.87
C ARG A 322 11.50 23.30 -14.36
N VAL A 323 12.42 22.61 -13.68
CA VAL A 323 12.59 22.73 -12.23
C VAL A 323 13.02 24.16 -11.86
N GLY A 324 12.16 24.85 -11.14
CA GLY A 324 12.33 26.25 -10.70
C GLY A 324 13.29 26.34 -9.52
N CYS A 325 12.73 26.60 -8.33
CA CYS A 325 13.44 26.54 -7.03
C CYS A 325 13.15 25.21 -6.32
N VAL A 326 14.02 24.80 -5.38
CA VAL A 326 13.74 23.70 -4.45
C VAL A 326 13.71 24.19 -3.00
N VAL A 327 12.65 23.82 -2.28
CA VAL A 327 12.48 24.01 -0.84
C VAL A 327 12.81 22.69 -0.12
N SER A 328 13.66 22.74 0.89
CA SER A 328 13.87 21.62 1.83
C SER A 328 14.37 22.15 3.18
N ASP A 329 14.54 21.28 4.17
CA ASP A 329 15.04 21.64 5.50
C ASP A 329 16.49 22.20 5.48
N ASN A 330 16.98 22.66 6.64
CA ASN A 330 18.24 23.42 6.73
C ASN A 330 19.51 22.54 6.82
N LEU A 331 19.43 21.26 6.44
CA LEU A 331 20.59 20.38 6.43
C LEU A 331 21.58 20.75 5.31
N ALA A 332 22.86 20.88 5.65
CA ALA A 332 23.93 21.20 4.69
C ALA A 332 24.07 20.14 3.57
N ALA A 333 23.69 18.89 3.83
CA ALA A 333 23.63 17.83 2.82
C ALA A 333 22.70 18.17 1.64
N ASN A 334 21.65 18.97 1.87
CA ASN A 334 20.74 19.43 0.81
C ASN A 334 21.41 20.42 -0.14
N ASP A 335 22.34 21.24 0.33
CA ASP A 335 23.02 22.23 -0.51
C ASP A 335 23.93 21.51 -1.52
N HIS A 336 24.58 20.42 -1.12
CA HIS A 336 25.26 19.49 -2.03
C HIS A 336 24.28 18.69 -2.89
N CYS A 337 23.15 18.23 -2.36
CA CYS A 337 22.10 17.56 -3.14
C CYS A 337 21.66 18.40 -4.34
N LEU A 338 21.36 19.69 -4.13
CA LEU A 338 20.98 20.58 -5.23
C LEU A 338 22.13 20.85 -6.20
N GLN A 339 23.39 20.87 -5.75
CA GLN A 339 24.55 20.97 -6.66
C GLN A 339 24.60 19.79 -7.65
N TYR A 340 24.48 18.54 -7.15
CA TYR A 340 24.43 17.36 -8.01
C TYR A 340 23.16 17.33 -8.88
N MET A 341 21.99 17.59 -8.29
CA MET A 341 20.69 17.51 -8.97
C MET A 341 20.61 18.50 -10.14
N TYR A 342 20.87 19.79 -9.89
CA TYR A 342 20.81 20.79 -10.96
C TYR A 342 21.88 20.58 -12.02
N LYS A 343 23.10 20.11 -11.67
CA LYS A 343 24.12 19.79 -12.69
C LYS A 343 23.79 18.58 -13.57
N GLN A 344 22.95 17.65 -13.11
CA GLN A 344 22.42 16.56 -13.94
C GLN A 344 21.24 16.99 -14.80
N LEU A 345 20.42 17.96 -14.35
CA LEU A 345 19.30 18.51 -15.11
C LEU A 345 19.74 19.56 -16.15
N ASP A 346 20.74 20.37 -15.82
CA ASP A 346 21.33 21.42 -16.65
C ASP A 346 22.82 21.58 -16.28
N SER A 347 23.68 21.01 -17.12
CA SER A 347 25.14 21.06 -16.92
C SER A 347 25.73 22.46 -17.03
N SER A 348 25.02 23.43 -17.62
CA SER A 348 25.47 24.83 -17.77
C SER A 348 25.31 25.64 -16.48
N MET A 349 24.34 25.29 -15.63
CA MET A 349 23.95 26.08 -14.45
C MET A 349 25.12 26.31 -13.48
N ARG A 350 25.39 27.56 -13.07
CA ARG A 350 26.55 27.90 -12.23
C ARG A 350 26.20 27.69 -10.74
N PRO A 351 27.19 27.49 -9.85
CA PRO A 351 26.93 27.34 -8.41
C PRO A 351 26.15 28.52 -7.78
N ALA A 352 26.32 29.74 -8.31
CA ALA A 352 25.55 30.90 -7.89
C ALA A 352 24.05 30.80 -8.27
N ASP A 353 23.74 30.27 -9.46
CA ASP A 353 22.37 30.09 -9.94
C ASP A 353 21.66 28.97 -9.17
N ILE A 354 22.40 27.90 -8.84
CA ILE A 354 21.94 26.81 -7.95
C ILE A 354 21.64 27.36 -6.54
N LYS A 355 22.54 28.20 -5.99
CA LYS A 355 22.35 28.85 -4.68
C LYS A 355 21.13 29.79 -4.69
N ALA A 356 20.86 30.50 -5.78
CA ALA A 356 19.67 31.35 -5.93
C ALA A 356 18.36 30.55 -6.02
N ARG A 357 18.41 29.28 -6.45
CA ARG A 357 17.25 28.36 -6.52
C ARG A 357 17.02 27.56 -5.23
N ARG A 358 17.91 27.67 -4.23
CA ARG A 358 17.81 26.98 -2.93
C ARG A 358 16.98 27.81 -1.95
N MET A 359 15.81 27.29 -1.56
CA MET A 359 14.99 27.85 -0.48
C MET A 359 15.04 26.94 0.76
N ARG A 360 15.00 27.54 1.94
CA ARG A 360 14.96 26.84 3.24
C ARG A 360 13.52 26.72 3.72
N CYS A 361 13.17 25.57 4.29
CA CYS A 361 11.85 25.34 4.90
C CYS A 361 11.67 26.27 6.12
N TYR A 362 10.77 27.24 6.01
CA TYR A 362 10.56 28.25 7.03
C TYR A 362 10.14 27.65 8.39
N GLY A 363 9.22 26.68 8.41
CA GLY A 363 8.83 25.98 9.65
C GLY A 363 10.00 25.25 10.35
N HIS A 364 10.99 24.78 9.58
CA HIS A 364 12.21 24.23 10.16
C HIS A 364 13.12 25.33 10.74
N ILE A 365 13.19 26.51 10.11
CA ILE A 365 13.89 27.68 10.69
C ILE A 365 13.22 28.12 12.00
N LEU A 366 11.88 28.18 12.05
CA LEU A 366 11.14 28.48 13.28
C LEU A 366 11.43 27.44 14.39
N ASN A 367 11.55 26.16 14.04
CA ASN A 367 11.98 25.10 14.97
C ASN A 367 13.41 25.30 15.48
N LEU A 368 14.35 25.73 14.63
CA LEU A 368 15.72 26.06 15.06
C LEU A 368 15.76 27.26 16.00
N VAL A 369 15.01 28.33 15.70
CA VAL A 369 14.90 29.52 16.57
C VAL A 369 14.31 29.15 17.93
N ALA A 370 13.20 28.39 17.95
CA ALA A 370 12.56 27.98 19.20
C ALA A 370 13.42 27.00 20.02
N ARG A 371 14.12 26.04 19.41
CA ARG A 371 15.08 25.17 20.12
C ARG A 371 16.27 25.95 20.68
N ALA A 372 16.81 26.92 19.93
CA ALA A 372 17.88 27.79 20.40
C ALA A 372 17.46 28.64 21.62
N PHE A 373 16.23 29.18 21.61
CA PHE A 373 15.66 29.90 22.76
C PHE A 373 15.42 28.96 23.97
N LEU A 374 14.75 27.82 23.76
CA LEU A 374 14.37 26.88 24.82
C LEU A 374 15.58 26.20 25.49
N PHE A 375 16.58 25.80 24.70
CA PHE A 375 17.62 24.88 25.14
C PHE A 375 19.06 25.38 24.94
N GLY A 376 19.26 26.47 24.19
CA GLY A 376 20.57 27.00 23.84
C GLY A 376 21.21 26.34 22.61
N LYS A 377 22.49 26.64 22.38
CA LYS A 377 23.28 26.12 21.24
C LYS A 377 23.43 24.59 21.29
N ASP A 378 23.41 23.99 22.48
CA ASP A 378 23.67 22.56 22.71
C ASP A 378 22.40 21.69 22.79
N ALA A 379 21.30 22.14 22.16
CA ALA A 379 19.98 21.48 22.21
C ALA A 379 20.02 19.99 21.84
N GLU A 380 20.77 19.63 20.78
CA GLU A 380 20.89 18.25 20.29
C GLU A 380 21.68 17.35 21.26
N SER A 381 22.71 17.89 21.91
CA SER A 381 23.45 17.17 22.95
C SER A 381 22.60 16.97 24.20
N PHE A 382 21.77 17.96 24.55
CA PHE A 382 20.83 17.86 25.66
C PHE A 382 19.74 16.80 25.42
N GLU A 383 19.10 16.79 24.25
CA GLU A 383 18.08 15.79 23.90
C GLU A 383 18.70 14.37 23.90
N LEU A 384 19.87 14.19 23.28
CA LEU A 384 20.59 12.90 23.24
C LEU A 384 20.98 12.39 24.65
N GLU A 385 21.39 13.26 25.57
CA GLU A 385 21.71 12.86 26.94
C GLU A 385 20.46 12.41 27.73
N SER A 386 19.29 13.00 27.48
CA SER A 386 18.01 12.52 28.04
C SER A 386 17.63 11.16 27.47
N GLU A 387 17.72 10.96 26.14
CA GLU A 387 17.51 9.65 25.51
C GLU A 387 18.42 8.56 26.11
N ILE A 388 19.71 8.87 26.30
CA ILE A 388 20.69 7.96 26.90
C ILE A 388 20.35 7.64 28.36
N ASN A 389 19.94 8.63 29.16
CA ASN A 389 19.56 8.41 30.55
C ASN A 389 18.27 7.57 30.66
N CYS A 390 17.26 7.83 29.82
CA CYS A 390 16.07 7.01 29.72
C CYS A 390 16.38 5.57 29.27
N MET A 391 17.16 5.37 28.20
CA MET A 391 17.55 4.03 27.72
C MET A 391 18.33 3.21 28.76
N ARG A 392 19.08 3.89 29.65
CA ARG A 392 19.86 3.25 30.73
C ARG A 392 19.09 3.12 32.05
N GLY A 393 17.83 3.57 32.12
CA GLY A 393 17.01 3.54 33.33
C GLY A 393 17.45 4.53 34.42
N LEU A 394 18.24 5.54 34.09
CA LEU A 394 18.89 6.47 35.03
C LEU A 394 17.97 7.63 35.41
N ALA A 395 16.78 7.31 35.92
CA ALA A 395 15.68 8.26 36.13
C ALA A 395 16.07 9.53 36.90
N GLU A 396 16.78 9.43 38.03
CA GLU A 396 17.19 10.62 38.79
C GLU A 396 18.34 11.42 38.14
N GLN A 397 19.08 10.84 37.19
CA GLN A 397 20.02 11.61 36.35
C GLN A 397 19.26 12.38 35.29
N ASP A 398 18.27 11.76 34.65
CA ASP A 398 17.36 12.42 33.70
C ASP A 398 16.54 13.56 34.35
N LEU A 399 16.00 13.36 35.56
CA LEU A 399 15.31 14.43 36.28
C LEU A 399 16.25 15.62 36.56
N ARG A 400 17.51 15.39 36.98
CA ARG A 400 18.52 16.45 37.18
C ARG A 400 18.88 17.16 35.88
N HIS A 401 19.00 16.40 34.80
CA HIS A 401 19.28 16.91 33.47
C HIS A 401 18.20 17.91 33.03
N TRP A 402 16.92 17.52 33.14
CA TRP A 402 15.82 18.43 32.88
C TRP A 402 15.78 19.63 33.86
N ARG A 403 15.99 19.44 35.17
CA ARG A 403 16.09 20.56 36.15
C ARG A 403 17.12 21.64 35.73
N ALA A 404 18.18 21.29 35.00
CA ALA A 404 19.18 22.25 34.51
C ALA A 404 18.63 23.24 33.44
N LYS A 405 17.45 22.98 32.85
CA LYS A 405 16.69 23.93 32.01
C LYS A 405 15.68 24.78 32.82
N GLY A 406 15.80 24.82 34.15
CA GLY A 406 15.03 25.70 35.01
C GLY A 406 13.52 25.38 35.02
N PRO A 407 12.63 26.39 35.05
CA PRO A 407 11.18 26.20 35.17
C PRO A 407 10.57 25.25 34.13
N ILE A 408 11.07 25.28 32.89
CA ILE A 408 10.59 24.44 31.78
C ILE A 408 10.89 22.96 32.06
N GLY A 409 12.05 22.66 32.64
CA GLY A 409 12.47 21.31 32.99
C GLY A 409 11.84 20.77 34.27
N LYS A 410 11.64 21.62 35.27
CA LYS A 410 10.76 21.31 36.42
C LYS A 410 9.35 20.92 35.95
N LEU A 411 8.78 21.70 35.03
CA LEU A 411 7.47 21.40 34.45
C LEU A 411 7.47 20.09 33.64
N HIS A 412 8.49 19.82 32.83
CA HIS A 412 8.66 18.52 32.17
C HIS A 412 8.61 17.38 33.20
N ASN A 413 9.37 17.48 34.29
CA ASN A 413 9.41 16.47 35.34
C ASN A 413 8.04 16.25 36.01
N ILE A 414 7.29 17.31 36.32
CA ILE A 414 5.92 17.24 36.86
C ILE A 414 4.97 16.54 35.87
N VAL A 415 4.98 16.93 34.59
CA VAL A 415 4.07 16.37 33.57
C VAL A 415 4.43 14.92 33.26
N LYS A 416 5.73 14.60 33.18
CA LYS A 416 6.27 13.24 33.05
C LYS A 416 5.82 12.36 34.23
N PHE A 417 5.83 12.90 35.45
CA PHE A 417 5.33 12.22 36.64
C PHE A 417 3.82 11.94 36.58
N ILE A 418 2.99 12.94 36.27
CA ILE A 418 1.52 12.79 36.17
C ILE A 418 1.13 11.73 35.13
N ARG A 419 1.87 11.69 34.01
CA ARG A 419 1.62 10.76 32.89
C ARG A 419 2.35 9.42 33.01
N SER A 420 3.14 9.17 34.05
CA SER A 420 3.96 7.94 34.16
C SER A 420 3.14 6.68 34.49
N SER A 421 1.89 6.81 34.94
CA SER A 421 0.96 5.69 35.08
C SER A 421 -0.50 6.13 34.94
N PRO A 422 -1.42 5.22 34.53
CA PRO A 422 -2.84 5.52 34.47
C PRO A 422 -3.40 6.05 35.79
N GLN A 423 -2.99 5.46 36.92
CA GLN A 423 -3.49 5.84 38.25
C GLN A 423 -3.09 7.28 38.64
N ARG A 424 -1.90 7.74 38.24
CA ARG A 424 -1.46 9.14 38.46
C ARG A 424 -2.27 10.11 37.59
N SER A 425 -2.54 9.74 36.33
CA SER A 425 -3.38 10.54 35.43
C SER A 425 -4.86 10.54 35.86
N GLU A 426 -5.40 9.44 36.38
CA GLU A 426 -6.74 9.35 36.98
C GLU A 426 -6.86 10.10 38.31
N HIS A 427 -5.78 10.15 39.11
CA HIS A 427 -5.73 10.96 40.32
C HIS A 427 -5.71 12.46 39.98
N PHE A 428 -4.89 12.87 39.00
CA PHE A 428 -4.90 14.23 38.47
C PHE A 428 -6.28 14.62 37.92
N LYS A 429 -6.93 13.76 37.11
CA LYS A 429 -8.29 14.01 36.59
C LYS A 429 -9.34 14.17 37.68
N ARG A 430 -9.25 13.44 38.80
CA ARG A 430 -10.16 13.60 39.95
C ARG A 430 -9.93 14.88 40.75
N ILE A 431 -8.71 15.41 40.75
CA ILE A 431 -8.37 16.69 41.41
C ILE A 431 -8.65 17.89 40.49
N ALA A 432 -8.52 17.71 39.18
CA ALA A 432 -8.81 18.71 38.16
C ALA A 432 -10.31 18.81 37.79
N GLN A 433 -11.21 18.33 38.65
CA GLN A 433 -12.65 18.56 38.52
C GLN A 433 -12.95 19.96 39.08
N GLU A 434 -13.49 20.84 38.23
CA GLU A 434 -14.01 22.14 38.67
C GLU A 434 -15.21 21.92 39.61
N GLU A 435 -15.35 22.73 40.67
CA GLU A 435 -16.59 22.74 41.46
C GLU A 435 -17.77 23.15 40.57
N GLU A 436 -18.91 22.45 40.68
CA GLU A 436 -20.13 22.77 39.94
C GLU A 436 -20.76 24.08 40.46
N TYR A 437 -20.22 25.22 40.00
CA TYR A 437 -20.88 26.51 40.13
C TYR A 437 -22.12 26.54 39.24
N GLU A 438 -23.31 26.68 39.84
CA GLU A 438 -24.62 26.75 39.16
C GLU A 438 -24.84 28.06 38.35
N GLU A 439 -23.80 28.70 37.83
CA GLU A 439 -23.88 29.94 37.06
C GLU A 439 -23.50 29.72 35.58
N TYR A 440 -24.33 30.25 34.68
CA TYR A 440 -24.32 29.94 33.25
C TYR A 440 -23.09 30.48 32.50
N ARG A 441 -21.98 29.72 32.49
CA ARG A 441 -20.81 29.99 31.63
C ARG A 441 -21.11 29.76 30.13
N LEU A 442 -21.85 30.69 29.53
CA LEU A 442 -22.24 30.64 28.10
C LEU A 442 -21.09 30.92 27.11
N CYS A 443 -19.87 31.24 27.57
CA CYS A 443 -18.76 31.66 26.70
C CYS A 443 -17.36 31.14 27.11
N GLU A 444 -17.24 30.23 28.07
CA GLU A 444 -15.94 29.68 28.49
C GLU A 444 -15.84 28.17 28.21
N GLU A 445 -14.76 27.74 27.57
CA GLU A 445 -14.47 26.32 27.34
C GLU A 445 -14.11 25.63 28.67
N SER A 446 -14.89 24.61 29.08
CA SER A 446 -14.61 23.84 30.30
C SER A 446 -13.20 23.24 30.25
N THR A 447 -12.45 23.38 31.35
CA THR A 447 -11.06 22.92 31.43
C THR A 447 -10.92 21.56 32.10
N ALA A 448 -11.99 21.01 32.68
CA ALA A 448 -11.99 19.79 33.48
C ALA A 448 -11.47 18.56 32.70
N GLU A 449 -11.85 18.40 31.42
CA GLU A 449 -11.42 17.26 30.59
C GLU A 449 -9.97 17.38 30.06
N LEU A 450 -9.33 18.54 30.22
CA LEU A 450 -8.04 18.83 29.59
C LEU A 450 -6.86 18.16 30.32
N GLU A 451 -6.35 17.05 29.77
CA GLU A 451 -5.10 16.45 30.26
C GLU A 451 -3.90 17.40 30.16
N VAL A 452 -2.89 17.24 31.03
CA VAL A 452 -1.56 17.83 30.84
C VAL A 452 -0.86 17.22 29.62
N ILE A 453 -0.21 18.05 28.81
CA ILE A 453 0.47 17.65 27.56
C ILE A 453 1.96 17.49 27.85
N LEU A 454 2.53 16.30 27.65
CA LEU A 454 3.99 16.12 27.69
C LEU A 454 4.60 16.57 26.36
N ASN A 455 5.76 17.25 26.42
CA ASN A 455 6.52 17.59 25.23
C ASN A 455 7.22 16.36 24.62
N ASN A 456 7.47 16.44 23.31
CA ASN A 456 8.21 15.49 22.50
C ASN A 456 9.51 16.19 22.05
N GLU A 457 10.67 15.59 22.34
CA GLU A 457 11.99 16.22 22.08
C GLU A 457 12.11 16.72 20.64
N THR A 458 11.62 15.95 19.66
CA THR A 458 11.77 16.24 18.23
C THR A 458 10.97 17.45 17.72
N ARG A 459 10.06 18.03 18.51
CA ARG A 459 9.14 19.09 18.05
C ARG A 459 8.87 20.15 19.12
N TRP A 460 9.53 21.30 18.98
CA TRP A 460 9.43 22.45 19.89
C TRP A 460 7.98 22.89 20.23
N ASN A 461 7.05 22.81 19.25
CA ASN A 461 5.62 23.12 19.41
C ASN A 461 5.01 22.42 20.64
N SER A 462 5.45 21.20 20.94
CA SER A 462 4.94 20.41 22.06
C SER A 462 5.38 20.95 23.43
N THR A 463 6.55 21.59 23.51
CA THR A 463 7.01 22.31 24.71
C THR A 463 6.17 23.57 24.93
N TYR A 464 5.85 24.31 23.87
CA TYR A 464 4.89 25.43 23.96
C TYR A 464 3.52 24.95 24.45
N MET A 465 2.96 23.89 23.84
CA MET A 465 1.64 23.35 24.23
C MET A 465 1.63 22.77 25.66
N MET A 466 2.75 22.21 26.14
CA MET A 466 2.93 21.82 27.54
C MET A 466 2.82 23.02 28.48
N ILE A 467 3.54 24.11 28.17
CA ILE A 467 3.54 25.32 28.99
C ILE A 467 2.16 26.00 28.97
N GLU A 468 1.55 26.18 27.79
CA GLU A 468 0.20 26.78 27.68
C GLU A 468 -0.83 25.97 28.47
N ARG A 469 -0.81 24.64 28.37
CA ARG A 469 -1.71 23.75 29.13
C ARG A 469 -1.44 23.80 30.63
N ALA A 470 -0.19 23.88 31.06
CA ALA A 470 0.18 23.96 32.47
C ALA A 470 -0.22 25.31 33.10
N LEU A 471 -0.09 26.42 32.36
CA LEU A 471 -0.56 27.73 32.81
C LEU A 471 -2.09 27.75 32.99
N ARG A 472 -2.84 27.15 32.06
CA ARG A 472 -4.32 27.01 32.19
C ARG A 472 -4.73 26.13 33.38
N LYS A 473 -3.95 25.10 33.73
CA LYS A 473 -4.24 24.16 34.83
C LYS A 473 -3.31 24.32 36.03
N ARG A 474 -2.84 25.56 36.29
CA ARG A 474 -1.91 25.89 37.37
C ARG A 474 -2.48 25.51 38.74
N THR A 475 -3.74 25.88 39.00
CA THR A 475 -4.51 25.51 40.20
C THR A 475 -4.47 24.01 40.43
N ASP A 476 -4.78 23.24 39.40
CA ASP A 476 -5.01 21.80 39.46
C ASP A 476 -3.68 21.06 39.65
N ILE A 477 -2.60 21.56 39.05
CA ILE A 477 -1.23 21.08 39.27
C ILE A 477 -0.78 21.37 40.71
N GLN A 478 -1.05 22.55 41.24
CA GLN A 478 -0.73 22.89 42.63
C GLN A 478 -1.55 22.05 43.64
N ALA A 479 -2.85 21.87 43.39
CA ALA A 479 -3.73 21.01 44.19
C ALA A 479 -3.31 19.52 44.12
N PHE A 480 -2.87 19.05 42.95
CA PHE A 480 -2.34 17.69 42.78
C PHE A 480 -1.03 17.49 43.54
N ILE A 481 -0.11 18.44 43.50
CA ILE A 481 1.13 18.39 44.29
C ILE A 481 0.80 18.33 45.79
N PHE A 482 -0.08 19.22 46.27
CA PHE A 482 -0.50 19.26 47.68
C PHE A 482 -1.21 17.97 48.13
N ALA A 483 -2.07 17.38 47.29
CA ALA A 483 -2.75 16.12 47.61
C ALA A 483 -1.78 14.93 47.76
N LEU A 484 -0.63 14.97 47.08
CA LEU A 484 0.42 13.96 47.24
C LEU A 484 1.21 14.09 48.56
N GLU A 485 1.25 15.28 49.19
CA GLU A 485 1.98 15.49 50.45
C GLU A 485 1.37 14.72 51.65
N GLY A 486 0.14 14.21 51.50
CA GLY A 486 -0.51 13.33 52.48
C GLY A 486 -0.24 11.82 52.31
N GLU A 487 0.45 11.42 51.24
CA GLU A 487 0.74 10.01 50.92
C GLU A 487 1.98 9.53 51.70
N GLN A 488 1.98 8.30 52.23
CA GLN A 488 3.09 7.82 53.07
C GLN A 488 4.31 7.31 52.28
N ASP A 489 4.18 7.14 50.96
CA ASP A 489 5.22 6.60 50.09
C ASP A 489 6.02 7.72 49.41
N ALA A 490 7.30 7.86 49.79
CA ALA A 490 8.23 8.81 49.20
C ALA A 490 8.37 8.66 47.66
N ALA A 491 8.18 7.46 47.10
CA ALA A 491 8.25 7.23 45.64
C ALA A 491 6.98 7.68 44.89
N LYS A 492 5.92 8.07 45.60
CA LYS A 492 4.69 8.67 45.05
C LYS A 492 4.65 10.20 45.16
N HIS A 493 5.70 10.83 45.68
CA HIS A 493 5.82 12.29 45.66
C HIS A 493 6.51 12.79 44.39
N ILE A 494 6.20 14.02 43.99
CA ILE A 494 7.06 14.80 43.09
C ILE A 494 8.26 15.30 43.94
N PRO A 495 9.52 15.19 43.47
CA PRO A 495 10.66 15.66 44.26
C PRO A 495 10.57 17.16 44.56
N ALA A 496 10.90 17.58 45.77
CA ALA A 496 10.79 18.99 46.20
C ALA A 496 11.59 19.97 45.31
N ALA A 497 12.66 19.51 44.65
CA ALA A 497 13.44 20.30 43.70
C ALA A 497 12.72 20.56 42.34
N ASP A 498 11.70 19.77 42.02
CA ASP A 498 10.89 19.89 40.79
C ASP A 498 9.63 20.74 41.01
N VAL A 499 9.30 21.12 42.25
CA VAL A 499 8.14 21.97 42.57
C VAL A 499 8.35 23.38 42.01
N LEU A 500 7.33 23.90 41.32
CA LEU A 500 7.31 25.22 40.70
C LEU A 500 6.93 26.29 41.73
N SER A 501 7.85 27.20 42.04
CA SER A 501 7.59 28.40 42.82
C SER A 501 6.78 29.42 42.03
N ASN A 502 6.27 30.46 42.69
CA ASN A 502 5.56 31.55 42.02
C ASN A 502 6.42 32.27 40.95
N GLU A 503 7.74 32.33 41.13
CA GLU A 503 8.65 32.89 40.13
C GLU A 503 8.89 31.92 38.96
N ASP A 504 8.98 30.60 39.22
CA ASP A 504 9.01 29.61 38.14
C ASP A 504 7.73 29.71 37.27
N TRP A 505 6.57 29.91 37.89
CA TRP A 505 5.30 30.14 37.19
C TRP A 505 5.25 31.45 36.40
N ARG A 506 5.87 32.53 36.91
CA ARG A 506 6.03 33.81 36.19
C ARG A 506 6.88 33.61 34.93
N VAL A 507 8.06 33.02 35.07
CA VAL A 507 8.98 32.74 33.95
C VAL A 507 8.33 31.83 32.91
N LEU A 508 7.53 30.83 33.32
CA LEU A 508 6.74 30.02 32.38
C LEU A 508 5.72 30.86 31.60
N GLY A 509 5.10 31.87 32.21
CA GLY A 509 4.21 32.83 31.54
C GLY A 509 4.94 33.70 30.51
N GLU A 510 6.11 34.22 30.87
CA GLU A 510 6.96 35.04 29.99
C GLU A 510 7.50 34.22 28.80
N VAL A 511 8.00 33.00 29.06
CA VAL A 511 8.38 32.03 28.02
C VAL A 511 7.22 31.69 27.09
N ASN A 512 6.01 31.50 27.62
CA ASN A 512 4.81 31.24 26.81
C ASN A 512 4.47 32.44 25.91
N ALA A 513 4.58 33.67 26.42
CA ALA A 513 4.35 34.89 25.65
C ALA A 513 5.39 35.05 24.52
N ILE A 514 6.67 34.77 24.79
CA ILE A 514 7.75 34.83 23.79
C ILE A 514 7.55 33.77 22.68
N LEU A 515 7.13 32.56 23.03
CA LEU A 515 6.94 31.45 22.08
C LEU A 515 5.64 31.52 21.27
N LYS A 516 4.59 32.17 21.79
CA LYS A 516 3.24 32.18 21.17
C LYS A 516 3.23 32.73 19.73
N PRO A 517 3.91 33.85 19.38
CA PRO A 517 4.02 34.28 17.98
C PRO A 517 4.68 33.24 17.05
N ILE A 518 5.75 32.58 17.51
CA ILE A 518 6.42 31.52 16.75
C ILE A 518 5.45 30.36 16.48
N TYR A 519 4.62 30.02 17.47
CA TYR A 519 3.63 28.94 17.37
C TYR A 519 2.54 29.30 16.38
N LEU A 520 1.92 30.47 16.52
CA LEU A 520 0.90 30.98 15.60
C LEU A 520 1.42 31.03 14.16
N GLN A 521 2.66 31.49 13.96
CA GLN A 521 3.28 31.59 12.63
C GLN A 521 3.69 30.21 12.06
N THR A 522 4.06 29.25 12.90
CA THR A 522 4.25 27.84 12.50
C THR A 522 2.91 27.21 12.10
N MET A 523 1.86 27.40 12.90
CA MET A 523 0.50 26.92 12.62
C MET A 523 -0.11 27.54 11.36
N ARG A 524 0.21 28.81 11.06
CA ARG A 524 -0.22 29.53 9.86
C ARG A 524 0.47 29.01 8.59
N THR A 525 1.77 28.72 8.66
CA THR A 525 2.57 28.36 7.47
C THR A 525 2.67 26.85 7.18
N GLN A 526 2.31 25.98 8.13
CA GLN A 526 2.26 24.53 7.90
C GLN A 526 1.05 24.09 7.06
N GLY A 527 1.20 23.03 6.27
CA GLY A 527 0.09 22.38 5.55
C GLY A 527 -0.45 23.20 4.37
N TRP A 528 -1.77 23.38 4.32
CA TRP A 528 -2.49 24.13 3.28
C TRP A 528 -3.23 25.31 3.92
N GLY A 529 -2.51 26.41 4.16
CA GLY A 529 -3.07 27.66 4.67
C GLY A 529 -4.28 28.10 3.85
N LYS A 530 -5.41 28.33 4.54
CA LYS A 530 -6.70 28.73 3.95
C LYS A 530 -6.98 30.23 4.06
N ALA A 531 -6.04 31.00 4.61
CA ALA A 531 -6.17 32.42 4.87
C ALA A 531 -5.42 33.27 3.83
N ASP A 532 -6.07 34.35 3.41
CA ASP A 532 -5.53 35.56 2.78
C ASP A 532 -4.85 35.48 1.40
N GLY A 533 -5.22 36.42 0.52
CA GLY A 533 -4.98 36.37 -0.93
C GLY A 533 -3.58 36.72 -1.43
N HIS A 534 -2.60 36.94 -0.54
CA HIS A 534 -1.25 37.40 -0.92
C HIS A 534 -0.22 36.26 -1.08
N GLY A 535 -0.59 35.03 -0.69
CA GLY A 535 0.22 33.84 -0.91
C GLY A 535 1.40 33.66 0.05
N ARG A 536 1.89 32.41 0.14
CA ARG A 536 2.76 31.95 1.24
C ARG A 536 4.08 32.72 1.40
N LEU A 537 4.68 33.24 0.31
CA LEU A 537 5.94 33.97 0.42
C LEU A 537 5.75 35.32 1.14
N TRP A 538 4.59 35.96 0.97
CA TRP A 538 4.22 37.15 1.72
C TRP A 538 4.09 36.85 3.22
N GLU A 539 3.39 35.77 3.58
CA GLU A 539 3.23 35.34 4.97
C GLU A 539 4.57 34.99 5.65
N VAL A 540 5.50 34.39 4.90
CA VAL A 540 6.86 34.09 5.38
C VAL A 540 7.67 35.36 5.62
N LEU A 541 7.64 36.33 4.70
CA LEU A 541 8.40 37.58 4.83
C LEU A 541 7.85 38.47 5.94
N VAL A 542 6.54 38.76 5.95
CA VAL A 542 5.90 39.56 7.00
C VAL A 542 6.07 38.89 8.37
N GLY A 543 6.00 37.56 8.43
CA GLY A 543 6.26 36.82 9.66
C GLY A 543 7.73 36.67 10.05
N MET A 544 8.70 37.05 9.20
CA MET A 544 10.09 37.21 9.63
C MET A 544 10.26 38.55 10.34
N GLU A 545 9.77 39.64 9.76
CA GLU A 545 9.81 40.98 10.36
C GLU A 545 9.05 41.01 11.70
N TYR A 546 7.80 40.52 11.73
CA TYR A 546 6.98 40.47 12.95
C TYR A 546 7.62 39.66 14.09
N LEU A 547 8.32 38.56 13.78
CA LEU A 547 9.02 37.79 14.81
C LEU A 547 10.32 38.48 15.25
N LEU A 548 11.01 39.19 14.35
CA LEU A 548 12.19 39.99 14.69
C LEU A 548 11.82 41.14 15.63
N GLU A 549 10.83 41.94 15.27
CA GLU A 549 10.29 43.05 16.08
C GLU A 549 9.91 42.57 17.50
N HIS A 550 9.13 41.49 17.61
CA HIS A 550 8.78 40.86 18.88
C HIS A 550 10.01 40.39 19.70
N PHE A 551 11.03 39.82 19.07
CA PHE A 551 12.26 39.45 19.79
C PHE A 551 13.10 40.67 20.19
N GLU A 552 13.09 41.76 19.42
CA GLU A 552 13.77 43.01 19.75
C GLU A 552 13.08 43.75 20.91
N ASP A 553 11.74 43.78 20.96
CA ASP A 553 10.96 44.27 22.10
C ASP A 553 11.30 43.52 23.40
N TRP A 554 11.24 42.18 23.38
CA TRP A 554 11.59 41.37 24.55
C TRP A 554 13.07 41.50 24.96
N LYS A 555 13.97 41.72 23.99
CA LYS A 555 15.39 41.99 24.26
C LYS A 555 15.60 43.37 24.86
N ALA A 556 14.86 44.39 24.43
CA ALA A 556 14.89 45.73 25.01
C ALA A 556 14.39 45.71 26.45
N PHE A 557 13.25 45.05 26.72
CA PHE A 557 12.69 44.88 28.06
C PHE A 557 13.71 44.30 29.06
N TYR A 558 14.33 43.15 28.75
CA TYR A 558 15.37 42.58 29.63
C TYR A 558 16.69 43.36 29.60
N GLY A 559 16.98 44.15 28.56
CA GLY A 559 18.13 45.04 28.51
C GLY A 559 18.01 46.18 29.52
N GLU A 560 16.85 46.84 29.57
CA GLU A 560 16.55 47.90 30.54
C GLU A 560 16.48 47.37 31.97
N GLU A 561 15.93 46.16 32.20
CA GLU A 561 16.00 45.50 33.51
C GLU A 561 17.46 45.25 33.96
N VAL A 562 18.38 44.89 33.05
CA VAL A 562 19.79 44.62 33.40
C VAL A 562 20.53 45.89 33.81
N ASP A 563 20.38 47.00 33.08
CA ASP A 563 21.02 48.28 33.45
C ASP A 563 20.46 48.85 34.77
N GLN A 564 19.19 48.58 35.09
CA GLN A 564 18.61 48.92 36.39
C GLN A 564 19.02 47.96 37.53
N THR A 565 19.35 46.70 37.23
CA THR A 565 19.44 45.60 38.22
C THR A 565 20.84 45.00 38.36
N VAL A 566 21.84 45.83 38.63
CA VAL A 566 23.25 45.44 38.95
C VAL A 566 23.37 44.66 40.29
N ARG A 567 22.28 44.04 40.79
CA ARG A 567 22.21 43.26 42.04
C ARG A 567 21.32 42.00 42.00
N GLY A 568 20.74 41.62 40.86
CA GLY A 568 19.86 40.45 40.74
C GLY A 568 19.90 39.82 39.36
N VAL A 569 20.35 38.56 39.27
CA VAL A 569 20.51 37.87 37.98
C VAL A 569 19.20 37.20 37.56
N SER A 570 18.46 37.85 36.66
CA SER A 570 17.35 37.22 35.94
C SER A 570 17.86 36.11 35.01
N LEU A 571 17.23 34.93 35.05
CA LEU A 571 17.60 33.80 34.19
C LEU A 571 17.33 34.12 32.70
N LEU A 572 16.29 34.91 32.42
CA LEU A 572 15.90 35.35 31.07
C LEU A 572 16.89 36.38 30.50
N ALA A 573 17.40 37.29 31.33
CA ALA A 573 18.50 38.18 30.94
C ALA A 573 19.76 37.40 30.54
N LEU A 574 20.07 36.30 31.25
CA LEU A 574 21.17 35.39 30.92
C LEU A 574 20.95 34.57 29.64
N MET A 575 19.70 34.31 29.26
CA MET A 575 19.35 33.72 27.96
C MET A 575 19.51 34.75 26.84
N MET A 576 18.97 35.98 27.00
CA MET A 576 19.05 37.03 25.98
C MET A 576 20.49 37.48 25.69
N THR A 577 21.31 37.70 26.72
CA THR A 577 22.68 38.25 26.58
C THR A 577 23.72 37.27 26.05
N ARG A 578 23.42 35.96 25.93
CA ARG A 578 24.35 34.94 25.41
C ARG A 578 24.22 34.67 23.90
N TYR A 579 23.25 35.28 23.23
CA TYR A 579 22.87 34.95 21.85
C TYR A 579 22.81 36.15 20.88
N THR A 580 23.41 37.28 21.27
CA THR A 580 24.10 38.18 20.31
C THR A 580 25.51 37.65 20.06
#